data_AF-A0A959ES78-F1
#
_entry.id   AF-A0A959ES78-F1
#
_cell.length_a   1.000
_cell.length_b   1.000
_cell.length_c   1.000
_cell.angle_alpha   90.00
_cell.angle_beta   90.00
_cell.angle_gamma   90.00
#
_symmetry.space_group_name_H-M   'P 1'
#
loop_
_entity.id
_entity.type
_entity.pdbx_description
1 polymer ?
#
loop_
_entity_poly.entity_id
_entity_poly.type
_entity_poly.pdbx_seq_one_letter_code
_entity_poly.pdbx_strand_id
1 'polypeptide(L)'
;AMMSSVSATFNSASTLITMDFVHKMRPTLTSKQLVRVGQIATLVLVVLASLWAPQIERFGSLFQYLQLVLSFICPPVVSAFILGLFWKRANSNGAIVSLLIGFGFAIFLILSNIFDLSPALNEVHFLHMAFFLFLICAAIHIAVSLATGLPDPEQIEAYTWRVSMFREETQELKSLPWYKNYRILALILLIITAVLVGIFW
;
A
#
# COMPACT_ATOMS: atom_id res chain seq x y z
N ALA A 1 9.61 -19.89 -12.70
CA ALA A 1 9.47 -18.64 -11.93
C ALA A 1 8.17 -17.91 -12.26
N MET A 2 7.97 -17.44 -13.51
CA MET A 2 6.80 -16.61 -13.87
C MET A 2 5.42 -17.20 -13.53
N MET A 3 5.13 -18.46 -13.94
CA MET A 3 3.84 -19.09 -13.60
C MET A 3 3.62 -19.23 -12.09
N SER A 4 4.69 -19.47 -11.33
CA SER A 4 4.60 -19.60 -9.87
C SER A 4 4.31 -18.25 -9.21
N SER A 5 4.95 -17.17 -9.67
CA SER A 5 4.64 -15.81 -9.19
C SER A 5 3.20 -15.41 -9.51
N VAL A 6 2.73 -15.68 -10.73
CA VAL A 6 1.34 -15.39 -11.15
C VAL A 6 0.34 -16.20 -10.31
N SER A 7 0.58 -17.50 -10.11
CA SER A 7 -0.26 -18.35 -9.27
C SER A 7 -0.31 -17.86 -7.82
N ALA A 8 0.83 -17.47 -7.24
CA ALA A 8 0.91 -16.93 -5.89
C ALA A 8 0.13 -15.61 -5.75
N THR A 9 0.23 -14.71 -6.72
CA THR A 9 -0.52 -13.44 -6.73
C THR A 9 -2.02 -13.68 -6.79
N PHE A 10 -2.51 -14.54 -7.70
CA PHE A 10 -3.94 -14.83 -7.79
C PHE A 10 -4.47 -15.57 -6.55
N ASN A 11 -3.69 -16.48 -5.98
CA ASN A 11 -4.07 -17.16 -4.75
C ASN A 11 -4.19 -16.17 -3.57
N SER A 12 -3.25 -15.23 -3.45
CA SER A 12 -3.29 -14.19 -2.41
C SER A 12 -4.49 -13.28 -2.58
N ALA A 13 -4.77 -12.80 -3.80
CA ALA A 13 -5.93 -11.97 -4.10
C ALA A 13 -7.25 -12.71 -3.87
N SER A 14 -7.33 -13.98 -4.24
CA SER A 14 -8.48 -14.84 -4.00
C SER A 14 -8.72 -15.07 -2.50
N THR A 15 -7.66 -15.25 -1.71
CA THR A 15 -7.73 -15.37 -0.25
C THR A 15 -8.23 -14.07 0.38
N LEU A 16 -7.75 -12.92 -0.08
CA LEU A 16 -8.22 -11.60 0.37
C LEU A 16 -9.73 -11.44 0.09
N ILE A 17 -10.19 -11.72 -1.14
CA ILE A 17 -11.61 -11.67 -1.50
C ILE A 17 -12.44 -12.62 -0.63
N THR A 18 -11.99 -13.85 -0.45
CA THR A 18 -12.75 -14.86 0.28
C THR A 18 -12.78 -14.61 1.78
N MET A 19 -11.64 -14.39 2.41
CA MET A 19 -11.54 -14.27 3.86
C MET A 19 -11.95 -12.89 4.36
N ASP A 20 -11.52 -11.82 3.68
CA ASP A 20 -11.68 -10.47 4.23
C ASP A 20 -13.04 -9.86 3.87
N PHE A 21 -13.61 -10.25 2.72
CA PHE A 21 -14.94 -9.79 2.28
C PHE A 21 -16.01 -10.87 2.44
N VAL A 22 -15.89 -12.01 1.75
CA VAL A 22 -16.99 -12.97 1.66
C VAL A 22 -17.29 -13.65 2.99
N HIS A 23 -16.27 -14.12 3.71
CA HIS A 23 -16.44 -14.76 5.01
C HIS A 23 -16.94 -13.75 6.06
N LYS A 24 -16.45 -12.50 6.02
CA LYS A 24 -16.92 -11.43 6.90
C LYS A 24 -18.39 -11.07 6.67
N MET A 25 -18.85 -11.08 5.42
CA MET A 25 -20.27 -10.83 5.07
C MET A 25 -21.17 -12.04 5.30
N ARG A 26 -20.64 -13.26 5.13
CA ARG A 26 -21.38 -14.53 5.28
C ARG A 26 -20.56 -15.53 6.11
N PRO A 27 -20.53 -15.37 7.45
CA PRO A 27 -19.73 -16.22 8.34
C PRO A 27 -20.26 -17.66 8.45
N THR A 28 -21.43 -17.96 7.89
CA THR A 28 -22.06 -19.29 7.90
C THR A 28 -21.56 -20.22 6.80
N LEU A 29 -20.68 -19.75 5.92
CA LEU A 29 -20.14 -20.56 4.81
C LEU A 29 -19.17 -21.63 5.32
N THR A 30 -19.33 -22.85 4.81
CA THR A 30 -18.40 -23.95 5.08
C THR A 30 -17.05 -23.76 4.38
N SER A 31 -15.99 -24.39 4.86
CA SER A 31 -14.66 -24.34 4.23
C SER A 31 -14.69 -24.77 2.76
N LYS A 32 -15.50 -25.78 2.42
CA LYS A 32 -15.67 -26.22 1.02
C LYS A 32 -16.31 -25.14 0.14
N GLN A 33 -17.29 -24.41 0.66
CA GLN A 33 -17.90 -23.30 -0.07
C GLN A 33 -16.92 -22.14 -0.24
N LEU A 34 -16.12 -21.84 0.79
CA LEU A 34 -15.13 -20.78 0.74
C LEU A 34 -14.03 -21.05 -0.28
N VAL A 35 -13.55 -22.30 -0.37
CA VAL A 35 -12.62 -22.73 -1.43
C VAL A 35 -13.22 -22.55 -2.82
N ARG A 36 -14.50 -22.90 -3.03
CA ARG A 36 -15.18 -22.70 -4.32
C ARG A 36 -15.29 -21.22 -4.69
N VAL A 37 -15.64 -20.36 -3.73
CA VAL A 37 -15.63 -18.91 -3.95
C VAL A 37 -14.23 -18.43 -4.35
N GLY A 38 -13.20 -18.95 -3.70
CA GLY A 38 -11.82 -18.61 -4.04
C GLY A 38 -11.44 -19.04 -5.47
N GLN A 39 -11.82 -20.24 -5.88
CA GLN A 39 -11.60 -20.72 -7.26
C GLN A 39 -12.32 -19.83 -8.29
N ILE A 40 -13.57 -19.43 -8.02
CA ILE A 40 -14.33 -18.52 -8.88
C ILE A 40 -13.67 -17.14 -8.93
N ALA A 41 -13.24 -16.60 -7.79
CA ALA A 41 -12.54 -15.32 -7.72
C ALA A 41 -11.25 -15.34 -8.55
N THR A 42 -10.44 -16.41 -8.43
CA THR A 42 -9.24 -16.61 -9.25
C THR A 42 -9.58 -16.60 -10.74
N LEU A 43 -10.61 -17.34 -11.16
CA LEU A 43 -11.02 -17.39 -12.57
C LEU A 43 -11.41 -16.00 -13.09
N VAL A 44 -12.21 -15.26 -12.33
CA VAL A 44 -12.62 -13.89 -12.69
C VAL A 44 -11.41 -12.97 -12.80
N LEU A 45 -10.49 -13.02 -11.83
CA LEU A 45 -9.26 -12.21 -11.85
C LEU A 45 -8.37 -12.53 -13.06
N VAL A 46 -8.25 -13.81 -13.44
CA VAL A 46 -7.48 -14.22 -14.62
C VAL A 46 -8.10 -13.66 -15.90
N VAL A 47 -9.43 -13.72 -16.03
CA VAL A 47 -10.14 -13.16 -17.20
C VAL A 47 -9.93 -11.65 -17.28
N LEU A 48 -10.13 -10.92 -16.17
CA LEU A 48 -9.93 -9.47 -16.13
C LEU A 48 -8.47 -9.08 -16.44
N ALA A 49 -7.49 -9.79 -15.89
CA ALA A 49 -6.07 -9.55 -16.16
C ALA A 49 -5.73 -9.80 -17.64
N SER A 50 -6.29 -10.86 -18.23
CA SER A 50 -6.08 -11.20 -19.65
C SER A 50 -6.69 -10.15 -20.57
N LEU A 51 -7.87 -9.62 -20.23
CA LEU A 51 -8.51 -8.52 -20.97
C LEU A 51 -7.73 -7.21 -20.85
N TRP A 52 -7.05 -6.97 -19.72
CA TRP A 52 -6.26 -5.77 -19.50
C TRP A 52 -4.85 -5.83 -20.13
N ALA A 53 -4.30 -7.04 -20.33
CA ALA A 53 -2.93 -7.23 -20.80
C ALA A 53 -2.54 -6.41 -22.07
N PRO A 54 -3.39 -6.25 -23.10
CA PRO A 54 -3.06 -5.45 -24.28
C PRO A 54 -2.82 -3.96 -23.99
N GLN A 55 -3.38 -3.43 -22.89
CA GLN A 55 -3.15 -2.02 -22.52
C GLN A 55 -1.71 -1.75 -22.09
N ILE A 56 -0.99 -2.78 -21.64
CA ILE A 56 0.39 -2.66 -21.19
C ILE A 56 1.33 -2.35 -22.37
N GLU A 57 0.99 -2.80 -23.59
CA GLU A 57 1.77 -2.53 -24.80
C GLU A 57 1.77 -1.05 -25.21
N ARG A 58 0.83 -0.25 -24.67
CA ARG A 58 0.79 1.20 -24.90
C ARG A 58 1.87 1.97 -24.12
N PHE A 59 2.54 1.31 -23.18
CA PHE A 59 3.64 1.90 -22.41
C PHE A 59 4.99 1.48 -23.00
N GLY A 60 6.01 2.33 -22.83
CA GLY A 60 7.34 2.08 -23.41
C GLY A 60 8.03 0.80 -22.90
N SER A 61 7.71 0.37 -21.67
CA SER A 61 8.14 -0.92 -21.14
C SER A 61 7.21 -1.42 -20.04
N LEU A 62 7.21 -2.74 -19.81
CA LEU A 62 6.50 -3.35 -18.68
C LEU A 62 6.95 -2.75 -17.33
N PHE A 63 8.25 -2.46 -17.18
CA PHE A 63 8.77 -1.89 -15.94
C PHE A 63 8.25 -0.46 -15.71
N GLN A 64 8.21 0.37 -16.74
CA GLN A 64 7.64 1.72 -16.65
C GLN A 64 6.15 1.69 -16.29
N TYR A 65 5.38 0.78 -16.89
CA TYR A 65 3.99 0.57 -16.54
C TYR A 65 3.84 0.15 -15.07
N LEU A 66 4.61 -0.83 -14.61
CA LEU A 66 4.59 -1.30 -13.23
C LEU A 66 4.93 -0.17 -12.24
N GLN A 67 5.99 0.60 -12.52
CA GLN A 67 6.38 1.73 -11.68
C GLN A 67 5.28 2.79 -11.62
N LEU A 68 4.65 3.11 -12.75
CA LEU A 68 3.58 4.10 -12.81
C LEU A 68 2.36 3.65 -12.00
N VAL A 69 1.90 2.41 -12.20
CA VAL A 69 0.75 1.86 -11.47
C VAL A 69 1.01 1.81 -9.97
N LEU A 70 2.17 1.29 -9.55
CA LEU A 70 2.55 1.26 -8.13
C LEU A 70 2.65 2.67 -7.55
N SER A 71 3.19 3.62 -8.30
CA SER A 71 3.34 5.00 -7.87
C SER A 71 2.02 5.72 -7.67
N PHE A 72 0.92 5.27 -8.28
CA PHE A 72 -0.40 5.85 -8.08
C PHE A 72 -1.22 5.06 -7.04
N ILE A 73 -1.05 3.75 -6.93
CA ILE A 73 -1.80 2.90 -5.99
C ILE A 73 -1.22 2.92 -4.57
N CYS A 74 0.09 2.99 -4.42
CA CYS A 74 0.74 2.95 -3.09
C CYS A 74 0.49 4.21 -2.23
N PRO A 75 0.51 5.46 -2.75
CA PRO A 75 0.41 6.66 -1.91
C PRO A 75 -0.84 6.76 -1.02
N PRO A 76 -2.07 6.43 -1.48
CA PRO A 76 -3.25 6.45 -0.61
C PRO A 76 -3.13 5.49 0.58
N VAL A 77 -2.57 4.31 0.34
CA VAL A 77 -2.35 3.29 1.37
C VAL A 77 -1.27 3.76 2.36
N VAL A 78 -0.15 4.27 1.86
CA VAL A 78 0.94 4.81 2.69
C VAL A 78 0.45 5.97 3.56
N SER A 79 -0.36 6.87 3.02
CA SER A 79 -0.99 7.95 3.79
C SER A 79 -1.81 7.41 4.97
N ALA A 80 -2.67 6.43 4.72
CA ALA A 80 -3.50 5.83 5.76
C ALA A 80 -2.66 5.16 6.87
N PHE A 81 -1.58 4.45 6.50
CA PHE A 81 -0.68 3.81 7.47
C PHE A 81 0.15 4.82 8.26
N ILE A 82 0.76 5.82 7.61
CA ILE A 82 1.58 6.82 8.30
C ILE A 82 0.73 7.60 9.31
N LEU A 83 -0.45 8.06 8.89
CA LEU A 83 -1.35 8.79 9.79
C LEU A 83 -1.92 7.90 10.88
N GLY A 84 -2.32 6.66 10.56
CA GLY A 84 -2.80 5.70 11.55
C GLY A 84 -1.74 5.34 12.61
N LEU A 85 -0.47 5.25 12.20
CA LEU A 85 0.63 4.88 13.10
C LEU A 85 1.14 6.06 13.93
N PHE A 86 1.18 7.28 13.39
CA PHE A 86 1.85 8.41 14.04
C PHE A 86 0.90 9.52 14.52
N TRP A 87 -0.37 9.52 14.14
CA TRP A 87 -1.30 10.59 14.48
C TRP A 87 -2.57 10.07 15.17
N LYS A 88 -2.65 10.29 16.49
CA LYS A 88 -3.73 9.79 17.36
C LYS A 88 -5.15 10.22 16.97
N ARG A 89 -5.30 11.27 16.13
CA ARG A 89 -6.61 11.76 15.67
C ARG A 89 -7.07 11.06 14.39
N ALA A 90 -6.19 10.31 13.71
CA ALA A 90 -6.54 9.53 12.54
C ALA A 90 -7.64 8.52 12.89
N ASN A 91 -8.70 8.49 12.08
CA ASN A 91 -9.83 7.59 12.30
C ASN A 91 -10.23 6.87 11.00
N SER A 92 -11.09 5.85 11.14
CA SER A 92 -11.51 4.99 10.04
C SER A 92 -12.25 5.74 8.93
N ASN A 93 -13.04 6.77 9.27
CA ASN A 93 -13.74 7.59 8.28
C ASN A 93 -12.75 8.35 7.40
N GLY A 94 -11.76 9.00 8.00
CA GLY A 94 -10.72 9.70 7.24
C GLY A 94 -9.88 8.76 6.39
N ALA A 95 -9.54 7.58 6.91
CA ALA A 95 -8.81 6.57 6.16
C ALA A 95 -9.60 6.07 4.95
N ILE A 96 -10.88 5.70 5.14
CA ILE A 96 -11.74 5.19 4.05
C ILE A 96 -11.95 6.26 2.98
N VAL A 97 -12.28 7.49 3.36
CA VAL A 97 -12.53 8.57 2.39
C VAL A 97 -11.24 8.91 1.62
N SER A 98 -10.11 9.02 2.31
CA SER A 98 -8.81 9.24 1.66
C SER A 98 -8.44 8.11 0.71
N LEU A 99 -8.65 6.85 1.10
CA LEU A 99 -8.36 5.70 0.26
C LEU A 99 -9.25 5.71 -0.99
N LEU A 100 -10.56 5.87 -0.84
CA LEU A 100 -11.49 5.87 -1.98
C LEU A 100 -11.19 7.00 -2.97
N ILE A 101 -10.97 8.22 -2.49
CA ILE A 101 -10.63 9.36 -3.35
C ILE A 101 -9.26 9.14 -4.01
N GLY A 102 -8.26 8.71 -3.24
CA GLY A 102 -6.92 8.43 -3.73
C GLY A 102 -6.89 7.34 -4.80
N PHE A 103 -7.61 6.23 -4.57
CA PHE A 103 -7.77 5.16 -5.56
C PHE A 103 -8.54 5.63 -6.80
N GLY A 104 -9.61 6.41 -6.64
CA GLY A 104 -10.33 7.00 -7.76
C GLY A 104 -9.43 7.88 -8.63
N PHE A 105 -8.61 8.72 -7.99
CA PHE A 105 -7.65 9.57 -8.68
C PHE A 105 -6.53 8.74 -9.35
N ALA A 106 -6.03 7.69 -8.70
CA ALA A 106 -5.06 6.77 -9.28
C ALA A 106 -5.59 6.10 -10.56
N ILE A 107 -6.83 5.59 -10.52
CA ILE A 107 -7.49 5.01 -11.70
C ILE A 107 -7.63 6.07 -12.80
N PHE A 108 -8.06 7.28 -12.45
CA PHE A 108 -8.15 8.38 -13.41
C PHE A 108 -6.80 8.69 -14.07
N LEU A 109 -5.70 8.76 -13.31
CA LEU A 109 -4.37 9.01 -13.85
C LEU A 109 -3.87 7.88 -14.78
N ILE A 110 -4.16 6.61 -14.45
CA ILE A 110 -3.83 5.47 -15.31
C ILE A 110 -4.62 5.55 -16.62
N LEU A 111 -5.93 5.79 -16.54
CA LEU A 111 -6.78 5.94 -17.72
C LEU A 111 -6.39 7.16 -18.55
N SER A 112 -6.02 8.27 -17.90
CA SER A 112 -5.50 9.47 -18.55
C SER A 112 -4.23 9.17 -19.33
N ASN A 113 -3.30 8.36 -18.81
CA ASN A 113 -2.10 7.95 -19.53
C ASN A 113 -2.41 7.05 -20.75
N ILE A 114 -3.47 6.25 -20.68
CA ILE A 114 -3.85 5.30 -21.74
C ILE A 114 -4.66 5.97 -22.86
N PHE A 115 -5.51 6.94 -22.50
CA PHE A 115 -6.50 7.58 -23.39
C PHE A 115 -6.25 9.07 -23.62
N ASP A 116 -5.15 9.61 -23.09
CA ASP A 116 -4.74 11.01 -23.16
C ASP A 116 -5.80 12.02 -22.69
N LEU A 117 -6.47 11.71 -21.56
CA LEU A 117 -7.57 12.53 -21.02
C LEU A 117 -7.09 13.86 -20.43
N SER A 118 -5.86 13.91 -19.92
CA SER A 118 -5.23 15.11 -19.35
C SER A 118 -3.73 15.14 -19.64
N PRO A 119 -3.33 15.68 -20.81
CA PRO A 119 -1.92 15.71 -21.24
C PRO A 119 -1.00 16.38 -20.21
N ALA A 120 -1.45 17.49 -19.61
CA ALA A 120 -0.67 18.23 -18.61
C ALA A 120 -0.34 17.40 -17.36
N LEU A 121 -1.21 16.47 -16.95
CA LEU A 121 -0.95 15.57 -15.83
C LEU A 121 -0.09 14.37 -16.25
N ASN A 122 -0.22 13.93 -17.50
CA ASN A 122 0.53 12.82 -18.06
C ASN A 122 2.02 13.14 -18.26
N GLU A 123 2.36 14.40 -18.54
CA GLU A 123 3.76 14.86 -18.70
C GLU A 123 4.53 14.91 -17.37
N VAL A 124 3.84 14.95 -16.23
CA VAL A 124 4.48 14.97 -14.92
C VAL A 124 5.08 13.61 -14.62
N HIS A 125 6.37 13.59 -14.26
CA HIS A 125 7.05 12.36 -13.91
C HIS A 125 6.34 11.63 -12.76
N PHE A 126 6.13 10.31 -12.91
CA PHE A 126 5.30 9.50 -12.02
C PHE A 126 5.70 9.60 -10.55
N LEU A 127 7.00 9.82 -10.26
CA LEU A 127 7.50 9.92 -8.90
C LEU A 127 7.07 11.21 -8.20
N HIS A 128 7.02 12.32 -8.94
CA HIS A 128 6.48 13.58 -8.42
C HIS A 128 4.98 13.48 -8.21
N MET A 129 4.27 12.86 -9.16
CA MET A 129 2.84 12.61 -9.04
C MET A 129 2.51 11.73 -7.82
N ALA A 130 3.32 10.70 -7.54
CA ALA A 130 3.17 9.87 -6.35
C ALA A 130 3.25 10.68 -5.06
N PHE A 131 4.22 11.61 -4.98
CA PHE A 131 4.39 12.49 -3.83
C PHE A 131 3.21 13.45 -3.67
N PHE A 132 2.74 14.08 -4.75
CA PHE A 132 1.56 14.94 -4.68
C PHE A 132 0.31 14.16 -4.28
N LEU A 133 0.11 12.96 -4.82
CA LEU A 133 -1.01 12.11 -4.46
C LEU A 133 -0.97 11.69 -2.98
N PHE A 134 0.22 11.38 -2.46
CA PHE A 134 0.42 11.15 -1.02
C PHE A 134 -0.04 12.36 -0.20
N LEU A 135 0.42 13.57 -0.55
CA LEU A 135 0.05 14.79 0.17
C LEU A 135 -1.46 15.07 0.12
N ILE A 136 -2.08 14.88 -1.04
CA ILE A 136 -3.53 15.06 -1.21
C ILE A 136 -4.29 14.06 -0.34
N CYS A 137 -3.90 12.78 -0.36
CA CYS A 137 -4.49 11.75 0.48
C CYS A 137 -4.32 12.09 1.97
N ALA A 138 -3.11 12.48 2.38
CA ALA A 138 -2.84 12.85 3.77
C ALA A 138 -3.69 14.04 4.21
N ALA A 139 -3.82 15.07 3.37
CA ALA A 139 -4.66 16.23 3.64
C ALA A 139 -6.14 15.84 3.77
N ILE A 140 -6.66 14.99 2.88
CA ILE A 140 -8.05 14.49 2.95
C ILE A 140 -8.26 13.67 4.22
N HIS A 141 -7.36 12.75 4.53
CA HIS A 141 -7.43 11.93 5.74
C HIS A 141 -7.46 12.82 6.98
N ILE A 142 -6.55 13.80 7.07
CA ILE A 142 -6.51 14.78 8.16
C ILE A 142 -7.81 15.56 8.26
N ALA A 143 -8.27 16.16 7.16
CA ALA A 143 -9.48 16.99 7.14
C ALA A 143 -10.72 16.21 7.59
N VAL A 144 -10.91 15.00 7.05
CA VAL A 144 -12.06 14.16 7.38
C VAL A 144 -11.96 13.64 8.81
N SER A 145 -10.77 13.25 9.28
CA SER A 145 -10.59 12.79 10.66
C SER A 145 -10.82 13.91 11.68
N LEU A 146 -10.51 15.16 11.34
CA LEU A 146 -10.84 16.33 12.17
C LEU A 146 -12.35 16.65 12.15
N ALA A 147 -12.99 16.51 10.99
CA ALA A 147 -14.41 16.78 10.80
C ALA A 147 -15.34 15.66 11.35
N THR A 148 -14.78 14.50 11.70
CA THR A 148 -15.53 13.35 12.20
C THR A 148 -15.17 13.01 13.65
N GLY A 149 -15.92 12.07 14.24
CA GLY A 149 -15.80 11.68 15.64
C GLY A 149 -14.39 11.27 16.06
N LEU A 150 -14.10 11.38 17.36
CA LEU A 150 -12.83 10.92 17.92
C LEU A 150 -12.70 9.40 17.80
N PRO A 151 -11.51 8.89 17.42
CA PRO A 151 -11.24 7.46 17.50
C PRO A 151 -11.28 6.97 18.95
N ASP A 152 -11.61 5.70 19.12
CA ASP A 152 -11.66 5.05 20.43
C ASP A 152 -10.26 5.04 21.09
N PRO A 153 -10.10 5.53 22.34
CA PRO A 153 -8.83 5.52 23.05
C PRO A 153 -8.13 4.15 23.06
N GLU A 154 -8.88 3.04 23.14
CA GLU A 154 -8.31 1.70 23.17
C GLU A 154 -7.62 1.34 21.83
N GLN A 155 -8.23 1.73 20.71
CA GLN A 155 -7.65 1.54 19.38
C GLN A 155 -6.39 2.39 19.18
N ILE A 156 -6.40 3.63 19.67
CA ILE A 156 -5.23 4.51 19.61
C ILE A 156 -4.06 3.87 20.37
N GLU A 157 -4.32 3.36 21.57
CA GLU A 157 -3.27 2.81 22.43
C GLU A 157 -2.63 1.53 21.85
N ALA A 158 -3.45 0.67 21.23
CA ALA A 158 -3.01 -0.59 20.66
C ALA A 158 -2.22 -0.41 19.34
N TYR A 159 -2.61 0.55 18.49
CA TYR A 159 -2.13 0.64 17.11
C TYR A 159 -1.29 1.88 16.78
N THR A 160 -1.23 2.88 17.66
CA THR A 160 -0.42 4.09 17.43
C THR A 160 0.96 3.96 18.08
N TRP A 161 1.99 4.35 17.35
CA TRP A 161 3.36 4.40 17.83
C TRP A 161 3.51 5.38 19.01
N ARG A 162 4.30 4.97 19.99
CA ARG A 162 4.62 5.77 21.19
C ARG A 162 6.12 5.81 21.42
N VAL A 163 6.61 6.95 21.90
CA VAL A 163 8.03 7.13 22.27
C VAL A 163 8.46 6.13 23.37
N SER A 164 7.53 5.69 24.24
CA SER A 164 7.80 4.66 25.26
C SER A 164 8.23 3.33 24.64
N MET A 165 7.55 2.88 23.58
CA MET A 165 7.90 1.64 22.85
C MET A 165 9.35 1.68 22.36
N PHE A 166 9.76 2.81 21.77
CA PHE A 166 11.15 2.98 21.31
C PHE A 166 12.15 2.93 22.47
N ARG A 167 11.82 3.51 23.63
CA ARG A 167 12.69 3.51 24.81
C ARG A 167 12.81 2.11 25.42
N GLU A 168 11.71 1.39 25.55
CA GLU A 168 11.67 0.00 26.04
C GLU A 168 12.51 -0.90 25.15
N GLU A 169 12.27 -0.85 23.84
CA GLU A 169 13.05 -1.60 22.83
C GLU A 169 14.54 -1.24 22.88
N THR A 170 14.89 0.04 23.13
CA THR A 170 16.30 0.44 23.30
C THR A 170 16.96 -0.27 24.47
N GLN A 171 16.25 -0.50 25.57
CA GLN A 171 16.80 -1.19 26.73
C GLN A 171 16.96 -2.69 26.45
N GLU A 172 15.99 -3.31 25.80
CA GLU A 172 16.10 -4.72 25.39
C GLU A 172 17.31 -4.95 24.48
N LEU A 173 17.49 -4.09 23.49
CA LEU A 173 18.59 -4.20 22.51
C LEU A 173 19.99 -3.98 23.11
N LYS A 174 20.12 -3.30 24.25
CA LYS A 174 21.42 -3.14 24.95
C LYS A 174 21.95 -4.45 25.50
N SER A 175 21.06 -5.38 25.84
CA SER A 175 21.46 -6.69 26.36
C SER A 175 22.04 -7.62 25.29
N LEU A 176 21.82 -7.30 24.01
CA LEU A 176 22.21 -8.13 22.89
C LEU A 176 23.62 -7.78 22.39
N PRO A 177 24.39 -8.78 21.92
CA PRO A 177 25.62 -8.54 21.17
C PRO A 177 25.37 -7.67 19.92
N TRP A 178 26.39 -6.89 19.51
CA TRP A 178 26.26 -5.92 18.43
C TRP A 178 25.72 -6.50 17.11
N TYR A 179 26.09 -7.73 16.76
CA TYR A 179 25.67 -8.41 15.52
C TYR A 179 24.23 -8.94 15.57
N LYS A 180 23.58 -8.98 16.74
CA LYS A 180 22.15 -9.28 16.90
C LYS A 180 21.31 -8.02 17.07
N ASN A 181 21.95 -6.87 17.26
CA ASN A 181 21.26 -5.60 17.43
C ASN A 181 20.97 -4.97 16.05
N TYR A 182 19.71 -5.07 15.61
CA TYR A 182 19.32 -4.60 14.28
C TYR A 182 19.56 -3.11 14.07
N ARG A 183 19.58 -2.28 15.12
CA ARG A 183 19.83 -0.82 14.98
C ARG A 183 21.29 -0.55 14.60
N ILE A 184 22.22 -1.32 15.14
CA ILE A 184 23.64 -1.27 14.76
C ILE A 184 23.79 -1.76 13.32
N LEU A 185 23.15 -2.88 12.97
CA LEU A 185 23.18 -3.40 11.59
C LEU A 185 22.58 -2.41 10.58
N ALA A 186 21.50 -1.71 10.95
CA ALA A 186 20.89 -0.67 10.12
C ALA A 186 21.83 0.53 9.92
N LEU A 187 22.55 0.95 10.96
CA LEU A 187 23.55 2.01 10.83
C LEU A 187 24.72 1.59 9.91
N ILE A 188 25.22 0.36 10.08
CA ILE A 188 26.27 -0.19 9.20
C ILE A 188 25.77 -0.22 7.75
N LEU A 189 24.55 -0.70 7.52
CA LEU A 189 23.94 -0.73 6.19
C LEU A 189 23.84 0.68 5.59
N LEU A 190 23.37 1.68 6.36
CA LEU A 190 23.30 3.08 5.91
C LEU A 190 24.67 3.64 5.52
N ILE A 191 25.72 3.34 6.30
CA ILE A 191 27.09 3.77 5.99
C ILE A 191 27.56 3.12 4.69
N ILE A 192 27.36 1.80 4.53
CA ILE A 192 27.74 1.09 3.31
C ILE A 192 27.00 1.67 2.09
N THR A 193 25.70 1.91 2.22
CA THR A 193 24.91 2.53 1.14
C THR A 193 25.42 3.94 0.80
N ALA A 194 25.70 4.77 1.80
CA ALA A 194 26.23 6.12 1.57
C ALA A 194 27.60 6.10 0.87
N VAL A 195 28.50 5.19 1.27
CA VAL A 195 29.80 5.01 0.63
C VAL A 195 29.64 4.54 -0.82
N LEU A 196 28.79 3.54 -1.07
CA LEU A 196 28.52 3.06 -2.44
C LEU A 196 27.99 4.18 -3.32
N VAL A 197 26.96 4.90 -2.86
CA VAL A 197 26.38 6.02 -3.61
C VAL A 197 27.45 7.08 -3.87
N GLY A 198 28.25 7.46 -2.87
CA GLY A 198 29.32 8.45 -3.04
C GLY A 198 30.48 8.01 -3.94
N ILE A 199 30.68 6.71 -4.18
CA ILE A 199 31.69 6.21 -5.12
C ILE A 199 31.19 6.28 -6.57
N PHE A 200 29.88 6.03 -6.79
CA PHE A 200 29.27 5.97 -8.13
C PHE A 200 28.68 7.31 -8.60
N TRP A 201 28.77 8.36 -7.79
CA TRP A 201 28.34 9.72 -8.09
C TRP A 201 29.56 10.59 -8.38
#